data_AF-A0A2V9CJJ6-F1
#
_entry.id   AF-A0A2V9CJJ6-F1
#
_cell.length_a   1.000
_cell.length_b   1.000
_cell.length_c   1.000
_cell.angle_alpha   90.00
_cell.angle_beta   90.00
_cell.angle_gamma   90.00
#
_symmetry.space_group_name_H-M   'P 1'
#
loop_
_entity.id
_entity.type
_entity.pdbx_description
1 polymer ?
#
loop_
_entity_poly.entity_id
_entity_poly.type
_entity_poly.pdbx_seq_one_letter_code
_entity_poly.pdbx_strand_id
1 'polypeptide(L)'
;MEGRASRRRLRANGFERTLRIVKALPDAFVYEYDGEEPSQPGVGKAGDQLVRLKFRPNPHYPPPSRVEQVLTGMEGSLLIDKGALRLAKIEARLFRDVTFGWGILGHLDRGGTFTVWQADVGDGSWELTHLQLSMTGKVMLVKNISFKLDEVLSDFRRVPSDLTFAKGVELLKTEVARMQNTGPDNASASRKPQ
;
A
#
# COMPACT_ATOMS: atom_id res chain seq x y z
N MET A 1 25.28 -14.16 18.41
CA MET A 1 24.03 -14.66 17.79
C MET A 1 22.82 -13.73 17.99
N GLU A 2 22.97 -12.55 18.60
CA GLU A 2 21.85 -11.66 18.97
C GLU A 2 21.26 -10.83 17.81
N GLY A 3 22.01 -10.60 16.73
CA GLY A 3 21.56 -9.75 15.61
C GLY A 3 20.50 -10.37 14.68
N ARG A 4 20.29 -11.70 14.74
CA ARG A 4 19.29 -12.40 13.90
C ARG A 4 17.92 -12.50 14.59
N ALA A 5 17.90 -12.68 15.92
CA ALA A 5 16.67 -12.73 16.71
C ALA A 5 15.94 -11.37 16.74
N SER A 6 16.67 -10.26 16.93
CA SER A 6 16.10 -8.92 16.92
C SER A 6 15.53 -8.52 15.55
N ARG A 7 16.16 -8.92 14.45
CA ARG A 7 15.64 -8.67 13.08
C ARG A 7 14.38 -9.50 12.78
N ARG A 8 14.29 -10.74 13.27
CA ARG A 8 13.11 -11.60 13.10
C ARG A 8 11.91 -11.06 13.88
N ARG A 9 12.12 -10.56 15.10
CA ARG A 9 11.09 -9.91 15.93
C ARG A 9 10.58 -8.60 15.31
N LEU A 10 11.46 -7.78 14.75
CA LEU A 10 11.07 -6.53 14.08
C LEU A 10 10.23 -6.78 12.82
N ARG A 11 10.56 -7.79 12.00
CA ARG A 11 9.76 -8.15 10.81
C ARG A 11 8.41 -8.77 11.17
N ALA A 12 8.36 -9.67 12.16
CA ALA A 12 7.11 -10.24 12.64
C ALA A 12 6.17 -9.17 13.23
N ASN A 13 6.71 -8.23 14.02
CA ASN A 13 5.93 -7.13 14.60
C ASN A 13 5.37 -6.17 13.54
N GLY A 14 6.08 -5.97 12.42
CA GLY A 14 5.62 -5.14 11.30
C GLY A 14 4.41 -5.75 10.57
N PHE A 15 4.49 -7.04 10.22
CA PHE A 15 3.41 -7.76 9.54
C PHE A 15 2.13 -7.83 10.40
N GLU A 16 2.27 -8.15 11.68
CA GLU A 16 1.15 -8.16 12.64
C GLU A 16 0.48 -6.80 12.81
N ARG A 17 1.23 -5.71 12.62
CA ARG A 17 0.71 -4.34 12.70
C ARG A 17 -0.04 -3.95 11.43
N THR A 18 0.49 -4.32 10.26
CA THR A 18 -0.17 -4.11 8.97
C THR A 18 -1.46 -4.92 8.88
N LEU A 19 -1.43 -6.20 9.26
CA LEU A 19 -2.64 -7.04 9.28
C LEU A 19 -3.73 -6.49 10.22
N ARG A 20 -3.35 -5.90 11.35
CA ARG A 20 -4.31 -5.26 12.26
C ARG A 20 -5.03 -4.08 11.62
N ILE A 21 -4.31 -3.22 10.90
CA ILE A 21 -4.91 -2.08 10.21
C ILE A 21 -5.92 -2.55 9.16
N VAL A 22 -5.54 -3.54 8.34
CA VAL A 22 -6.44 -4.09 7.32
C VAL A 22 -7.69 -4.72 7.95
N LYS A 23 -7.52 -5.47 9.04
CA LYS A 23 -8.64 -6.07 9.78
C LYS A 23 -9.54 -5.05 10.46
N ALA A 24 -9.01 -3.87 10.80
CA ALA A 24 -9.76 -2.80 11.44
C ALA A 24 -10.65 -2.02 10.46
N LEU A 25 -10.33 -2.00 9.15
CA LEU A 25 -11.04 -1.15 8.18
C LEU A 25 -12.58 -1.33 8.23
N PRO A 26 -13.14 -2.56 8.24
CA PRO A 26 -14.59 -2.76 8.25
C PRO A 26 -15.30 -2.11 9.45
N ASP A 27 -14.64 -2.07 10.61
CA ASP A 27 -15.22 -1.53 11.86
C ASP A 27 -14.87 -0.04 12.07
N ALA A 28 -13.70 0.38 11.57
CA ALA A 28 -13.15 1.72 11.74
C ALA A 28 -13.85 2.78 10.90
N PHE A 29 -14.60 2.38 9.88
CA PHE A 29 -15.22 3.28 8.93
C PHE A 29 -16.72 3.05 8.76
N VAL A 30 -17.42 4.12 8.41
CA VAL A 30 -18.77 4.07 7.85
C VAL A 30 -18.64 4.23 6.34
N TYR A 31 -19.29 3.33 5.61
CA TYR A 31 -19.24 3.27 4.16
C TYR A 31 -20.52 3.79 3.52
N GLU A 32 -20.36 4.48 2.40
CA GLU A 32 -21.45 4.95 1.56
C GLU A 32 -21.19 4.48 0.12
N TYR A 33 -22.20 3.86 -0.49
CA TYR A 33 -22.11 3.47 -1.90
C TYR A 33 -22.08 4.70 -2.79
N ASP A 34 -21.12 4.76 -3.70
CA ASP A 34 -20.85 5.90 -4.58
C ASP A 34 -20.75 5.48 -6.05
N GLY A 35 -21.42 4.40 -6.45
CA GLY A 35 -21.50 3.93 -7.84
C GLY A 35 -20.54 2.79 -8.17
N GLU A 36 -20.37 2.53 -9.46
CA GLU A 36 -19.44 1.53 -9.99
C GLU A 36 -18.58 2.14 -11.09
N GLU A 37 -17.40 1.58 -11.30
CA GLU A 37 -16.51 1.94 -12.39
C GLU A 37 -15.77 0.70 -12.93
N PRO A 38 -15.43 0.65 -14.23
CA PRO A 38 -14.70 -0.47 -14.79
C PRO A 38 -13.29 -0.57 -14.20
N SER A 39 -12.78 -1.79 -14.09
CA SER A 39 -11.38 -2.06 -13.78
C SER A 39 -10.44 -1.29 -14.71
N GLN A 40 -9.28 -0.89 -14.20
CA GLN A 40 -8.24 -0.23 -14.98
C GLN A 40 -6.95 -1.07 -14.92
N PRO A 41 -5.99 -0.86 -15.84
CA PRO A 41 -4.69 -1.53 -15.75
C PRO A 41 -4.07 -1.34 -14.36
N GLY A 42 -3.79 -2.45 -13.67
CA GLY A 42 -3.25 -2.44 -12.31
C GLY A 42 -4.28 -2.21 -11.19
N VAL A 43 -5.58 -2.13 -11.48
CA VAL A 43 -6.65 -1.98 -10.48
C VAL A 43 -7.78 -2.96 -10.75
N GLY A 44 -7.94 -3.93 -9.85
CA GLY A 44 -8.97 -4.96 -9.94
C GLY A 44 -8.63 -6.08 -10.93
N LYS A 45 -9.59 -6.97 -11.19
CA LYS A 45 -9.46 -7.95 -12.27
C LYS A 45 -9.85 -7.32 -13.61
N ALA A 46 -9.02 -7.54 -14.64
CA ALA A 46 -9.25 -6.96 -15.95
C ALA A 46 -10.62 -7.36 -16.54
N GLY A 47 -11.42 -6.35 -16.87
CA GLY A 47 -12.76 -6.49 -17.44
C GLY A 47 -13.90 -6.45 -16.42
N ASP A 48 -13.60 -6.48 -15.12
CA ASP A 48 -14.62 -6.49 -14.07
C ASP A 48 -15.13 -5.06 -13.77
N GLN A 49 -16.36 -4.98 -13.24
CA GLN A 49 -16.93 -3.75 -12.68
C GLN A 49 -16.64 -3.68 -11.18
N LEU A 50 -16.09 -2.55 -10.74
CA LEU A 50 -15.68 -2.32 -9.37
C LEU A 50 -16.70 -1.42 -8.67
N VAL A 51 -17.13 -1.81 -7.47
CA VAL A 51 -17.99 -0.98 -6.63
C VAL A 51 -17.16 0.10 -5.95
N ARG A 52 -17.55 1.35 -6.13
CA ARG A 52 -16.97 2.49 -5.43
C ARG A 52 -17.73 2.76 -4.14
N LEU A 53 -17.00 2.77 -3.03
CA LEU A 53 -17.52 3.22 -1.74
C LEU A 53 -16.73 4.44 -1.27
N LYS A 54 -17.43 5.45 -0.75
CA LYS A 54 -16.83 6.48 0.09
C LYS A 54 -16.77 5.97 1.52
N PHE A 55 -15.77 6.40 2.27
CA PHE A 55 -15.64 6.07 3.68
C PHE A 55 -15.24 7.28 4.51
N ARG A 56 -15.73 7.30 5.74
CA ARG A 56 -15.39 8.28 6.77
C ARG A 56 -15.21 7.56 8.11
N PRO A 57 -14.52 8.16 9.10
CA PRO A 57 -14.33 7.51 10.39
C PRO A 57 -15.66 7.15 11.05
N ASN A 58 -15.71 5.96 11.63
CA ASN A 58 -16.79 5.56 12.51
C ASN A 58 -16.58 6.20 13.90
N PRO A 59 -17.47 7.11 14.36
CA PRO A 59 -17.30 7.78 15.66
C PRO A 59 -17.40 6.84 16.86
N HIS A 60 -17.98 5.65 16.68
CA HIS A 60 -18.09 4.62 17.71
C HIS A 60 -16.93 3.63 17.71
N TYR A 61 -15.95 3.77 16.81
CA TYR A 61 -14.78 2.91 16.78
C TYR A 61 -13.81 3.30 17.91
N PRO A 62 -13.54 2.41 18.88
CA PRO A 62 -12.57 2.67 19.93
C PRO A 62 -11.19 2.19 19.46
N PRO A 63 -10.30 3.04 18.92
CA PRO A 63 -9.03 2.59 18.37
C PRO A 63 -8.17 1.93 19.46
N PRO A 64 -7.94 0.60 19.39
CA PRO A 64 -7.24 -0.15 20.43
C PRO A 64 -5.72 0.09 20.42
N SER A 65 -5.19 0.80 19.42
CA SER A 65 -3.76 1.07 19.28
C SER A 65 -3.44 2.45 18.70
N ARG A 66 -2.21 2.93 18.94
CA ARG A 66 -1.70 4.20 18.37
C ARG A 66 -1.67 4.22 16.85
N VAL A 67 -1.62 3.06 16.20
CA VAL A 67 -1.64 2.97 14.73
C VAL A 67 -3.04 3.21 14.24
N GLU A 68 -4.00 2.59 14.90
CA GLU A 68 -5.41 2.66 14.53
C GLU A 68 -6.03 4.02 14.86
N GLN A 69 -5.38 4.83 15.71
CA GLN A 69 -5.71 6.26 15.85
C GLN A 69 -5.67 7.01 14.52
N VAL A 70 -4.79 6.62 13.58
CA VAL A 70 -4.73 7.23 12.24
C VAL A 70 -6.05 7.07 11.49
N LEU A 71 -6.72 5.92 11.66
CA LEU A 71 -8.00 5.63 11.00
C LEU A 71 -9.09 6.61 11.42
N THR A 72 -9.02 7.15 12.64
CA THR A 72 -10.01 8.14 13.11
C THR A 72 -9.91 9.49 12.39
N GLY A 73 -8.77 9.78 11.76
CA GLY A 73 -8.54 11.01 11.00
C GLY A 73 -8.55 10.80 9.48
N MET A 74 -8.88 9.60 9.00
CA MET A 74 -8.85 9.25 7.58
C MET A 74 -10.23 9.25 6.95
N GLU A 75 -10.33 9.81 5.75
CA GLU A 75 -11.50 9.71 4.88
C GLU A 75 -11.05 9.53 3.43
N GLY A 76 -11.93 8.99 2.59
CA GLY A 76 -11.59 8.74 1.21
C GLY A 76 -12.57 7.83 0.49
N SER A 77 -12.05 7.08 -0.48
CA SER A 77 -12.81 6.13 -1.28
C SER A 77 -12.06 4.82 -1.47
N LEU A 78 -12.82 3.78 -1.80
CA LEU A 78 -12.28 2.48 -2.14
C LEU A 78 -13.03 1.89 -3.34
N LEU A 79 -12.36 0.99 -4.05
CA LEU A 79 -12.95 0.17 -5.11
C LEU A 79 -12.90 -1.29 -4.69
N ILE A 80 -14.06 -1.96 -4.72
CA ILE A 80 -14.19 -3.39 -4.44
C ILE A 80 -14.49 -4.13 -5.74
N ASP A 81 -13.67 -5.13 -6.03
CA ASP A 81 -13.98 -6.15 -7.01
C ASP A 81 -14.98 -7.14 -6.39
N LYS A 82 -16.24 -7.07 -6.82
CA LYS A 82 -17.32 -7.93 -6.31
C LYS A 82 -17.12 -9.40 -6.68
N GLY A 83 -16.56 -9.68 -7.85
CA GLY A 83 -16.38 -11.03 -8.35
C GLY A 83 -15.29 -11.77 -7.58
N ALA A 84 -14.18 -11.08 -7.31
CA ALA A 84 -13.06 -11.62 -6.56
C ALA A 84 -13.21 -11.47 -5.03
N LEU A 85 -14.15 -10.65 -4.56
CA LEU A 85 -14.29 -10.23 -3.16
C LEU A 85 -13.00 -9.59 -2.62
N ARG A 86 -12.42 -8.68 -3.42
CA ARG A 86 -11.12 -8.06 -3.15
C ARG A 86 -11.21 -6.54 -3.16
N LEU A 87 -10.41 -5.91 -2.29
CA LEU A 87 -10.14 -4.47 -2.34
C LEU A 87 -9.19 -4.20 -3.51
N ALA A 88 -9.70 -3.63 -4.60
CA ALA A 88 -8.92 -3.29 -5.79
C ALA A 88 -8.14 -1.97 -5.59
N LYS A 89 -8.73 -1.01 -4.87
CA LYS A 89 -8.10 0.29 -4.65
C LYS A 89 -8.57 0.91 -3.35
N ILE A 90 -7.69 1.62 -2.68
CA ILE A 90 -8.04 2.56 -1.60
C ILE A 90 -7.27 3.86 -1.81
N GLU A 91 -7.98 4.97 -1.70
CA GLU A 91 -7.43 6.32 -1.71
C GLU A 91 -7.94 7.06 -0.48
N ALA A 92 -7.03 7.59 0.32
CA ALA A 92 -7.34 8.19 1.59
C ALA A 92 -6.54 9.46 1.82
N ARG A 93 -7.10 10.37 2.61
CA ARG A 93 -6.39 11.52 3.16
C ARG A 93 -6.68 11.74 4.63
N LEU A 94 -5.73 12.34 5.33
CA LEU A 94 -5.95 12.89 6.66
C LEU A 94 -6.73 14.20 6.55
N PHE A 95 -7.97 14.22 7.05
CA PHE A 95 -8.78 15.46 7.05
C PHE A 95 -8.51 16.36 8.26
N ARG A 96 -7.83 15.82 9.27
CA ARG A 96 -7.39 16.51 10.49
C ARG A 96 -6.04 15.96 10.94
N ASP A 97 -5.37 16.71 11.82
CA ASP A 97 -4.18 16.21 12.49
C ASP A 97 -4.54 15.02 13.37
N VAL A 98 -3.68 14.01 13.40
CA VAL A 98 -3.84 12.83 14.26
C VAL A 98 -2.70 12.77 15.24
N THR A 99 -3.02 12.99 16.51
CA THR A 99 -2.05 12.95 17.61
C THR A 99 -1.85 11.51 18.10
N PHE A 100 -0.60 11.15 18.40
CA PHE A 100 -0.24 9.87 19.00
C PHE A 100 0.51 10.07 20.32
N GLY A 101 0.27 9.18 21.28
CA GLY A 101 0.98 9.17 22.56
C GLY A 101 0.56 10.28 23.53
N TRP A 102 -0.70 10.22 23.99
CA TRP A 102 -1.27 11.12 25.03
C TRP A 102 -1.15 12.63 24.74
N GLY A 103 -0.95 13.04 23.48
CA GLY A 103 -0.83 14.45 23.10
C GLY A 103 0.59 15.03 23.10
N ILE A 104 1.57 14.31 23.63
CA ILE A 104 2.94 14.84 23.85
C ILE A 104 4.01 14.22 22.95
N LEU A 105 3.75 13.03 22.37
CA LEU A 105 4.78 12.33 21.58
C LEU A 105 4.83 12.77 20.12
N GLY A 106 3.72 13.22 19.53
CA GLY A 106 3.70 13.73 18.16
C GLY A 106 2.34 13.68 17.48
N HIS A 107 2.29 14.15 16.24
CA HIS A 107 1.13 14.09 15.36
C HIS A 107 1.53 13.84 13.91
N LEU A 108 0.57 13.34 13.14
CA LEU A 108 0.59 13.39 11.68
C LEU A 108 -0.27 14.58 11.24
N ASP A 109 0.21 15.33 10.27
CA ASP A 109 -0.45 16.54 9.80
C ASP A 109 -1.63 16.22 8.89
N ARG A 110 -2.66 17.07 8.95
CA ARG A 110 -3.71 17.14 7.95
C ARG A 110 -3.12 17.24 6.54
N GLY A 111 -3.77 16.57 5.58
CA GLY A 111 -3.41 16.60 4.17
C GLY A 111 -2.49 15.45 3.75
N GLY A 112 -1.99 14.64 4.69
CA GLY A 112 -1.29 13.40 4.33
C GLY A 112 -2.18 12.47 3.50
N THR A 113 -1.61 11.83 2.47
CA THR A 113 -2.33 10.98 1.51
C THR A 113 -1.78 9.57 1.47
N PHE A 114 -2.65 8.60 1.20
CA PHE A 114 -2.33 7.18 1.07
C PHE A 114 -3.16 6.57 -0.05
N THR A 115 -2.48 5.91 -0.99
CA THR A 115 -3.09 5.22 -2.12
C THR A 115 -2.47 3.84 -2.26
N VAL A 116 -3.32 2.82 -2.38
CA VAL A 116 -2.93 1.44 -2.65
C VAL A 116 -3.78 0.87 -3.76
N TRP A 117 -3.15 0.29 -4.77
CA TRP A 117 -3.79 -0.44 -5.86
C TRP A 117 -3.41 -1.91 -5.80
N GLN A 118 -4.38 -2.77 -6.09
CA GLN A 118 -4.20 -4.20 -6.19
C GLN A 118 -4.93 -4.70 -7.44
N ALA A 119 -4.36 -5.71 -8.10
CA ALA A 119 -4.97 -6.33 -9.27
C ALA A 119 -4.76 -7.84 -9.29
N ASP A 120 -5.59 -8.52 -10.06
CA ASP A 120 -5.30 -9.87 -10.53
C ASP A 120 -4.16 -9.78 -11.56
N VAL A 121 -3.02 -10.36 -11.24
CA VAL A 121 -1.81 -10.38 -12.09
C VAL A 121 -1.68 -11.69 -12.89
N GLY A 122 -2.73 -12.51 -12.91
CA GLY A 122 -2.80 -13.78 -13.62
C GLY A 122 -3.14 -14.95 -12.70
N ASP A 123 -3.87 -15.93 -13.26
CA ASP A 123 -4.30 -17.16 -12.57
C ASP A 123 -5.07 -16.92 -11.25
N GLY A 124 -5.73 -15.77 -11.08
CA GLY A 124 -6.41 -15.42 -9.83
C GLY A 124 -5.47 -14.96 -8.73
N SER A 125 -4.20 -14.65 -9.05
CA SER A 125 -3.20 -14.17 -8.10
C SER A 125 -3.36 -12.66 -7.93
N TRP A 126 -3.61 -12.21 -6.69
CA TRP A 126 -3.80 -10.79 -6.38
C TRP A 126 -2.56 -10.20 -5.74
N GLU A 127 -2.03 -9.14 -6.35
CA GLU A 127 -0.81 -8.48 -5.89
C GLU A 127 -0.97 -6.96 -5.80
N LEU A 128 -0.18 -6.33 -4.93
CA LEU A 128 -0.01 -4.88 -4.86
C LEU A 128 0.66 -4.39 -6.14
N THR A 129 0.06 -3.43 -6.84
CA THR A 129 0.56 -2.90 -8.12
C THR A 129 1.03 -1.45 -8.00
N HIS A 130 0.48 -0.69 -7.07
CA HIS A 130 0.88 0.68 -6.77
C HIS A 130 0.71 1.00 -5.29
N LEU A 131 1.71 1.67 -4.72
CA LEU A 131 1.68 2.21 -3.37
C LEU A 131 2.22 3.64 -3.40
N GLN A 132 1.38 4.59 -3.04
CA GLN A 132 1.78 5.99 -2.89
C GLN A 132 1.42 6.46 -1.48
N LEU A 133 2.39 7.03 -0.78
CA LEU A 133 2.24 7.57 0.57
C LEU A 133 2.95 8.91 0.64
N SER A 134 2.26 9.95 1.09
CA SER A 134 2.86 11.25 1.36
C SER A 134 2.32 11.78 2.68
N MET A 135 3.14 11.78 3.73
CA MET A 135 2.74 12.23 5.06
C MET A 135 3.81 13.14 5.67
N THR A 136 3.35 14.12 6.43
CA THR A 136 4.20 14.93 7.30
C THR A 136 3.69 14.85 8.73
N GLY A 137 4.52 15.26 9.67
CA GLY A 137 4.15 15.30 11.06
C GLY A 137 5.27 15.81 11.95
N LYS A 138 5.06 15.71 13.25
CA LYS A 138 6.02 16.13 14.26
C LYS A 138 6.17 15.11 15.36
N VAL A 139 7.39 14.93 15.86
CA VAL A 139 7.72 14.10 17.04
C VAL A 139 8.33 14.99 18.12
N MET A 140 7.87 14.81 19.36
CA MET A 140 8.34 15.52 20.57
C MET A 140 8.39 17.05 20.41
N LEU A 141 7.43 17.65 19.71
CA LEU A 141 7.32 19.11 19.46
C LEU A 141 8.49 19.77 18.71
N VAL A 142 9.58 19.07 18.42
CA VAL A 142 10.83 19.67 17.88
C VAL A 142 11.27 19.06 16.56
N LYS A 143 10.92 17.81 16.27
CA LYS A 143 11.41 17.10 15.08
C LYS A 143 10.31 16.91 14.04
N ASN A 144 10.42 17.62 12.93
CA ASN A 144 9.55 17.36 11.77
C ASN A 144 9.92 16.02 11.14
N ILE A 145 8.90 15.27 10.74
CA ILE A 145 9.02 14.05 9.96
C ILE A 145 8.30 14.24 8.63
N SER A 146 8.89 13.72 7.56
CA SER A 146 8.30 13.69 6.23
C SER A 146 8.58 12.32 5.65
N PHE A 147 7.53 11.67 5.17
CA PHE A 147 7.59 10.36 4.56
C PHE A 147 6.92 10.43 3.21
N LYS A 148 7.68 10.14 2.15
CA LYS A 148 7.19 10.01 0.78
C LYS A 148 7.64 8.68 0.22
N LEU A 149 6.69 7.93 -0.33
CA LEU A 149 6.90 6.68 -1.04
C LEU A 149 6.00 6.70 -2.27
N ASP A 150 6.55 6.29 -3.39
CA ASP A 150 5.81 6.00 -4.61
C ASP A 150 6.47 4.79 -5.24
N GLU A 151 5.76 3.67 -5.25
CA GLU A 151 6.27 2.37 -5.68
C GLU A 151 5.26 1.73 -6.63
N VAL A 152 5.69 1.47 -7.86
CA VAL A 152 4.94 0.72 -8.86
C VAL A 152 5.55 -0.66 -8.98
N LEU A 153 4.74 -1.69 -8.79
CA LEU A 153 5.13 -3.08 -8.95
C LEU A 153 4.50 -3.61 -10.24
N SER A 154 5.33 -4.17 -11.11
CA SER A 154 4.94 -4.64 -12.44
C SER A 154 5.78 -5.84 -12.86
N ASP A 155 5.51 -6.38 -14.06
CA ASP A 155 6.21 -7.53 -14.64
C ASP A 155 6.21 -8.79 -13.73
N PHE A 156 5.07 -9.02 -13.08
CA PHE A 156 4.84 -10.18 -12.22
C PHE A 156 5.05 -11.48 -12.98
N ARG A 157 5.86 -12.37 -12.40
CA ARG A 157 6.15 -13.68 -12.97
C ARG A 157 6.04 -14.73 -11.89
N ARG A 158 5.24 -15.76 -12.16
CA ARG A 158 5.14 -16.92 -11.28
C ARG A 158 6.47 -17.68 -11.28
N VAL A 159 6.98 -17.96 -10.09
CA VAL A 159 8.15 -18.81 -9.92
C VAL A 159 7.75 -20.27 -9.70
N PRO A 160 8.60 -21.24 -10.07
CA PRO A 160 8.36 -22.65 -9.78
C PRO A 160 8.15 -22.91 -8.29
N SER A 161 7.21 -23.78 -7.92
CA SER A 161 6.91 -24.10 -6.52
C SER A 161 8.04 -24.84 -5.80
N ASP A 162 8.94 -25.48 -6.55
CA ASP A 162 10.13 -26.19 -6.06
C ASP A 162 11.39 -25.30 -6.06
N LEU A 163 11.25 -23.98 -6.22
CA LEU A 163 12.37 -23.05 -6.25
C LEU A 163 13.14 -23.07 -4.91
N THR A 164 14.34 -23.63 -4.94
CA THR A 164 15.26 -23.58 -3.79
C THR A 164 15.72 -22.14 -3.52
N PHE A 165 16.07 -21.84 -2.26
CA PHE A 165 16.60 -20.53 -1.88
C PHE A 165 17.83 -20.12 -2.71
N ALA A 166 18.76 -21.04 -2.98
CA ALA A 166 19.96 -20.76 -3.77
C ALA A 166 19.60 -20.31 -5.19
N LYS A 167 18.73 -21.06 -5.88
CA LYS A 167 18.21 -20.69 -7.20
C LYS A 167 17.44 -19.36 -7.17
N GLY A 168 16.70 -19.09 -6.10
CA GLY A 168 16.01 -17.80 -5.92
C GLY A 168 16.97 -16.62 -5.83
N VAL A 169 18.10 -16.79 -5.12
CA VAL A 169 19.15 -15.76 -5.06
C VAL A 169 19.79 -15.54 -6.44
N GLU A 170 20.01 -16.60 -7.21
CA GLU A 170 20.53 -16.48 -8.58
C GLU A 170 19.57 -15.72 -9.50
N LEU A 171 18.27 -16.07 -9.48
CA LEU A 171 17.25 -15.35 -10.24
C LEU A 171 17.23 -13.86 -9.91
N LEU A 172 17.30 -13.49 -8.63
CA LEU A 172 17.35 -12.08 -8.20
C LEU A 172 18.61 -11.37 -8.72
N LYS A 173 19.77 -12.03 -8.66
CA LYS A 173 21.02 -11.46 -9.20
C LYS A 173 20.93 -11.22 -10.70
N THR A 174 20.36 -12.17 -11.45
CA THR A 174 20.15 -12.05 -12.89
C THR A 174 19.23 -10.88 -13.22
N GLU A 175 18.12 -10.73 -12.48
CA GLU A 175 17.17 -9.64 -12.71
C GLU A 175 17.77 -8.27 -12.38
N VAL A 176 18.51 -8.15 -11.26
CA VAL A 176 19.23 -6.93 -10.91
C VAL A 176 20.23 -6.55 -12.01
N ALA A 177 21.00 -7.52 -12.53
CA ALA A 177 21.93 -7.28 -13.63
C ALA A 177 21.20 -6.83 -14.91
N ARG A 178 20.05 -7.43 -15.23
CA ARG A 178 19.21 -7.02 -16.37
C ARG A 178 18.73 -5.58 -16.21
N MET A 179 18.19 -5.22 -15.04
CA MET A 179 17.71 -3.88 -14.76
C MET A 179 18.82 -2.83 -14.87
N GLN A 180 20.03 -3.15 -14.40
CA GLN A 180 21.21 -2.28 -14.53
C GLN A 180 21.64 -2.09 -15.99
N ASN A 181 21.54 -3.14 -16.81
CA ASN A 181 21.89 -3.09 -18.23
C ASN A 181 20.83 -2.41 -19.11
N THR A 182 19.63 -2.17 -18.58
CA THR A 182 18.51 -1.52 -19.32
C THR A 182 18.36 -0.04 -18.96
N GLY A 183 19.40 0.59 -18.36
CA GLY A 183 19.45 2.02 -18.05
C GLY A 183 19.31 2.94 -19.30
N PRO A 184 19.13 4.26 -19.10
CA PRO A 184 18.45 5.16 -20.03
C PRO A 184 19.13 5.42 -21.40
N ASP A 185 20.28 4.83 -21.70
CA ASP A 185 21.05 5.10 -22.93
C ASP A 185 20.51 4.43 -24.20
N ASN A 186 19.54 3.51 -24.11
CA ASN A 186 19.00 2.82 -25.30
C ASN A 186 17.58 3.25 -25.73
N ALA A 187 16.96 4.23 -25.07
CA ALA A 187 15.62 4.71 -25.42
C ALA A 187 15.60 5.85 -26.45
N SER A 188 16.75 6.41 -26.85
CA SER A 188 16.84 7.56 -27.76
C SER A 188 17.24 7.20 -29.21
N ALA A 189 17.45 5.93 -29.53
CA ALA A 189 17.94 5.50 -30.84
C ALA A 189 16.91 4.71 -31.65
N SER A 190 15.66 5.19 -31.77
CA SER A 190 14.77 4.79 -32.89
C SER A 190 13.53 5.67 -32.97
N ARG A 191 13.69 6.88 -33.51
CA ARG A 191 12.66 7.65 -34.26
C ARG A 191 13.36 8.83 -34.94
N LYS A 192 13.93 8.59 -36.13
CA LYS A 192 14.11 9.67 -37.12
C LYS A 192 12.80 9.76 -37.92
N PRO A 193 12.16 10.94 -38.02
CA PRO A 193 11.02 11.12 -38.91
C PRO A 193 11.51 11.28 -40.36
N GLN A 194 10.86 10.57 -41.28
CA GLN A 194 10.60 11.09 -42.63
C GLN A 194 9.34 11.95 -42.55
#